data_AF-A0A629YC36-F1
#
_entry.id   AF-A0A629YC36-F1
#
_cell.length_a   1.000
_cell.length_b   1.000
_cell.length_c   1.000
_cell.angle_alpha   90.00
_cell.angle_beta   90.00
_cell.angle_gamma   90.00
#
_symmetry.space_group_name_H-M   'P 1'
#
loop_
_entity.id
_entity.type
_entity.pdbx_description
1 polymer ?
#
loop_
_entity_poly.entity_id
_entity_poly.type
_entity_poly.pdbx_seq_one_letter_code
_entity_poly.pdbx_strand_id
1 'polypeptide(L)'
;MNKILLIAGLLVAGPTFAGEAHVCKSQTVANSAANAELTDDTVFKCGEGIHGTIPALARDGWKIVQQTDQADVKDPSKTYAQLIIQKD
;
A
#
# COMPACT_ATOMS: atom_id res chain seq x y z
N MET A 1 50.45 8.64 32.18
CA MET A 1 49.60 7.56 31.65
C MET A 1 48.15 8.00 31.78
N ASN A 2 47.52 8.50 30.71
CA ASN A 2 46.13 8.98 30.77
C ASN A 2 45.26 8.07 29.90
N LYS A 3 44.59 7.10 30.54
CA LYS A 3 43.59 6.24 29.87
C LYS A 3 42.24 6.96 29.95
N ILE A 4 41.94 7.79 28.96
CA ILE A 4 40.60 8.35 28.80
C ILE A 4 39.72 7.23 28.22
N LEU A 5 38.71 6.87 29.02
CA LEU A 5 37.71 5.84 28.79
C LEU A 5 36.89 6.17 27.53
N LEU A 6 36.98 5.32 26.50
CA LEU A 6 36.14 5.37 25.29
C LEU A 6 34.95 4.45 25.46
N ILE A 7 33.89 4.86 26.16
CA ILE A 7 32.64 4.07 26.22
C ILE A 7 31.43 5.00 26.43
N ALA A 8 30.84 5.52 25.35
CA ALA A 8 29.45 5.96 25.33
C ALA A 8 29.01 6.23 23.88
N GLY A 9 28.50 5.20 23.22
CA GLY A 9 27.98 5.31 21.86
C GLY A 9 27.32 4.01 21.40
N LEU A 10 26.53 3.39 22.26
CA LEU A 10 25.60 2.35 21.81
C LEU A 10 24.48 3.09 21.07
N LEU A 11 24.65 3.25 19.75
CA LEU A 11 23.57 3.59 18.85
C LEU A 11 22.52 2.49 19.00
N VAL A 12 21.41 2.82 19.66
CA VAL A 12 20.22 1.98 19.68
C VAL A 12 19.72 1.95 18.24
N ALA A 13 20.18 0.98 17.46
CA ALA A 13 19.52 0.58 16.23
C ALA A 13 18.16 0.01 16.66
N GLY A 14 17.15 0.88 16.73
CA GLY A 14 15.77 0.44 16.85
C GLY A 14 15.44 -0.52 15.71
N PRO A 15 14.52 -1.48 15.91
CA PRO A 15 14.12 -2.38 14.83
C PRO A 15 13.64 -1.51 13.66
N THR A 16 14.30 -1.65 12.52
CA THR A 16 13.75 -1.14 11.27
C THR A 16 12.53 -2.03 11.02
N PHE A 17 11.33 -1.53 11.30
CA PHE A 17 10.13 -2.19 10.82
C PHE A 17 10.25 -2.23 9.30
N ALA A 18 10.41 -3.42 8.75
CA ALA A 18 10.37 -3.60 7.31
C ALA A 18 8.93 -3.29 6.90
N GLY A 19 8.69 -2.06 6.45
CA GLY A 19 7.35 -1.60 6.09
C GLY A 19 6.72 -2.58 5.10
N GLU A 20 5.50 -3.00 5.41
CA GLU A 20 4.75 -3.95 4.59
C GLU A 20 4.06 -3.19 3.47
N ALA A 21 4.13 -3.69 2.23
CA ALA A 21 3.53 -3.02 1.07
C ALA A 21 2.77 -4.02 0.18
N HIS A 22 1.57 -3.64 -0.25
CA HIS A 22 0.72 -4.48 -1.09
C HIS A 22 0.16 -3.75 -2.29
N VAL A 23 -0.07 -4.50 -3.36
CA VAL A 23 -0.72 -4.02 -4.59
C VAL A 23 -2.18 -4.43 -4.56
N CYS A 24 -3.06 -3.44 -4.48
CA CYS A 24 -4.49 -3.62 -4.43
C CYS A 24 -5.14 -3.38 -5.78
N LYS A 25 -6.15 -4.19 -6.12
CA LYS A 25 -6.89 -4.08 -7.38
C LYS A 25 -8.38 -3.98 -7.12
N SER A 26 -9.05 -3.01 -7.75
CA SER A 26 -10.51 -2.95 -7.80
C SER A 26 -11.07 -4.00 -8.75
N GLN A 27 -12.40 -4.05 -8.85
CA GLN A 27 -13.07 -4.65 -10.00
C GLN A 27 -12.74 -3.91 -11.30
N THR A 28 -12.84 -4.60 -12.44
CA THR A 28 -12.68 -3.98 -13.76
C THR A 28 -13.95 -3.25 -14.17
N VAL A 29 -13.78 -2.16 -14.90
CA VAL A 29 -14.85 -1.36 -15.49
C VAL A 29 -14.63 -1.23 -17.00
N ALA A 30 -15.72 -1.02 -17.74
CA ALA A 30 -15.70 -0.95 -19.21
C ALA A 30 -15.12 0.35 -19.76
N ASN A 31 -14.83 1.32 -18.90
CA ASN A 31 -14.29 2.62 -19.29
C ASN A 31 -12.74 2.62 -19.20
N SER A 32 -12.12 3.67 -19.73
CA SER A 32 -10.68 3.89 -19.65
C SER A 32 -10.24 4.64 -18.38
N ALA A 33 -11.11 4.80 -17.39
CA ALA A 33 -10.90 5.67 -16.22
C ALA A 33 -11.52 5.07 -14.95
N ALA A 34 -11.06 3.90 -14.53
CA ALA A 34 -11.53 3.20 -13.34
C ALA A 34 -11.43 4.05 -12.06
N ASN A 35 -10.37 4.84 -11.92
CA ASN A 35 -10.18 5.75 -10.79
C ASN A 35 -11.26 6.83 -10.69
N ALA A 36 -11.80 7.29 -11.82
CA ALA A 36 -12.84 8.32 -11.84
C ALA A 36 -14.19 7.81 -11.34
N GLU A 37 -14.39 6.48 -11.32
CA GLU A 37 -15.61 5.83 -10.83
C GLU A 37 -15.47 5.25 -9.42
N LEU A 38 -14.35 5.50 -8.74
CA LEU A 38 -14.14 5.03 -7.38
C LEU A 38 -15.11 5.71 -6.40
N THR A 39 -15.61 4.89 -5.48
CA THR A 39 -16.41 5.32 -4.35
C THR A 39 -15.80 4.75 -3.08
N ASP A 40 -16.22 5.28 -1.93
CA ASP A 40 -15.81 4.74 -0.63
C ASP A 40 -16.29 3.30 -0.39
N ASP A 41 -17.20 2.80 -1.24
CA ASP A 41 -17.71 1.43 -1.22
C ASP A 41 -16.93 0.49 -2.15
N THR A 42 -16.01 1.01 -2.98
CA THR A 42 -15.23 0.19 -3.89
C THR A 42 -14.30 -0.73 -3.11
N VAL A 43 -14.49 -2.04 -3.29
CA VAL A 43 -13.67 -3.07 -2.64
C VAL A 43 -12.42 -3.35 -3.47
N PHE A 44 -11.27 -3.30 -2.80
CA PHE A 44 -9.97 -3.64 -3.34
C PHE A 44 -9.46 -4.97 -2.78
N LYS A 45 -8.76 -5.73 -3.62
CA LYS A 45 -8.07 -6.98 -3.26
C LYS A 45 -6.56 -6.78 -3.35
N CYS A 46 -5.85 -6.95 -2.24
CA CYS A 46 -4.44 -6.59 -2.10
C CYS A 46 -3.46 -7.78 -2.08
N GLY A 47 -3.98 -9.01 -2.16
CA GLY A 47 -3.17 -10.23 -1.97
C GLY A 47 -3.15 -10.66 -0.51
N GLU A 48 -2.63 -11.86 -0.25
CA GLU A 48 -2.43 -12.41 1.12
C GLU A 48 -3.65 -12.35 2.05
N GLY A 49 -4.86 -12.36 1.48
CA GLY A 49 -6.12 -12.25 2.22
C GLY A 49 -6.54 -10.81 2.55
N ILE A 50 -5.69 -9.81 2.32
CA ILE A 50 -5.97 -8.40 2.54
C ILE A 50 -6.94 -7.90 1.48
N HIS A 51 -8.08 -7.38 1.93
CA HIS A 51 -9.08 -6.77 1.08
C HIS A 51 -9.93 -5.79 1.89
N GLY A 52 -10.54 -4.83 1.21
CA GLY A 52 -11.43 -3.88 1.85
C GLY A 52 -11.64 -2.65 0.99
N THR A 53 -12.47 -1.74 1.49
CA THR A 53 -12.61 -0.40 0.92
C THR A 53 -11.48 0.51 1.38
N ILE A 54 -11.28 1.66 0.72
CA ILE A 54 -10.27 2.65 1.14
C ILE A 54 -10.45 3.05 2.61
N PRO A 55 -11.67 3.39 3.09
CA PRO A 55 -11.89 3.68 4.51
C PRO A 55 -11.61 2.49 5.43
N ALA A 56 -11.89 1.26 5.01
CA ALA A 56 -11.61 0.06 5.82
C ALA A 56 -10.10 -0.17 5.96
N LEU A 57 -9.38 -0.12 4.83
CA LEU A 57 -7.92 -0.26 4.81
C LEU A 57 -7.26 0.82 5.68
N ALA A 58 -7.73 2.06 5.62
CA ALA A 58 -7.24 3.16 6.46
C ALA A 58 -7.47 2.90 7.96
N ARG A 59 -8.66 2.39 8.35
CA ARG A 59 -8.94 2.00 9.75
C ARG A 59 -8.05 0.86 10.24
N ASP A 60 -7.67 -0.04 9.35
CA ASP A 60 -6.76 -1.16 9.64
C ASP A 60 -5.28 -0.72 9.69
N GLY A 61 -5.01 0.58 9.53
CA GLY A 61 -3.69 1.20 9.64
C GLY A 61 -2.90 1.22 8.34
N TRP A 62 -3.52 0.89 7.21
CA TRP A 62 -2.88 1.01 5.90
C TRP A 62 -2.90 2.44 5.38
N LYS A 63 -1.77 2.86 4.81
CA LYS A 63 -1.64 4.13 4.09
C LYS A 63 -1.74 3.85 2.60
N ILE A 64 -2.64 4.54 1.91
CA ILE A 64 -2.70 4.52 0.45
C ILE A 64 -1.61 5.47 -0.05
N VAL A 65 -0.56 4.95 -0.67
CA VAL A 65 0.61 5.75 -1.11
C VAL A 65 0.61 6.03 -2.60
N GLN A 66 -0.14 5.24 -3.38
CA GLN A 66 -0.29 5.46 -4.81
C GLN A 66 -1.65 4.93 -5.29
N GLN A 67 -2.21 5.60 -6.30
CA GLN A 67 -3.40 5.18 -7.03
C GLN A 67 -3.16 5.37 -8.53
N THR A 68 -3.40 4.34 -9.35
CA THR A 68 -3.21 4.38 -10.81
C THR A 68 -4.29 3.60 -11.53
N ASP A 69 -4.59 3.98 -12.78
CA ASP A 69 -5.43 3.16 -13.67
C ASP A 69 -4.54 2.14 -14.36
N GLN A 70 -5.00 0.89 -14.47
CA GLN A 70 -4.31 -0.18 -15.18
C GLN A 70 -5.28 -0.83 -16.17
N ALA A 71 -4.79 -1.15 -17.36
CA ALA A 71 -5.55 -1.97 -18.31
C ALA A 71 -5.63 -3.42 -17.82
N ASP A 72 -6.78 -4.05 -17.99
CA ASP A 72 -6.91 -5.48 -17.72
C ASP A 72 -6.13 -6.30 -18.76
N VAL A 73 -5.38 -7.30 -18.29
CA VAL A 73 -4.50 -8.10 -19.16
C VAL A 73 -5.31 -9.07 -20.04
N LYS A 74 -6.49 -9.51 -19.59
CA LYS A 74 -7.35 -10.43 -20.34
C LYS A 74 -8.26 -9.68 -21.31
N ASP A 75 -8.67 -8.48 -20.94
CA ASP A 75 -9.53 -7.61 -21.74
C ASP A 75 -8.99 -6.17 -21.72
N PRO A 76 -8.10 -5.80 -22.67
CA PRO A 76 -7.49 -4.46 -22.71
C PRO A 76 -8.47 -3.31 -22.92
N SER A 77 -9.73 -3.61 -23.26
CA SER A 77 -10.80 -2.60 -23.34
C SER A 77 -11.31 -2.16 -21.96
N LYS A 78 -10.97 -2.91 -20.91
CA LYS A 78 -11.34 -2.63 -19.52
C LYS A 78 -10.17 -2.09 -18.74
N THR A 79 -10.47 -1.26 -17.75
CA THR A 79 -9.48 -0.79 -16.77
C THR A 79 -9.88 -1.14 -15.35
N TYR A 80 -8.92 -1.15 -14.43
CA TYR A 80 -9.14 -1.25 -13.00
C TYR A 80 -8.27 -0.23 -12.28
N ALA A 81 -8.73 0.21 -11.11
CA ALA A 81 -7.94 1.02 -10.21
C ALA A 81 -6.97 0.13 -9.45
N GLN A 82 -5.71 0.52 -9.44
CA GLN A 82 -4.66 -0.09 -8.66
C GLN A 82 -4.25 0.86 -7.53
N LEU A 83 -4.18 0.34 -6.30
CA LEU A 83 -3.57 1.05 -5.18
C LEU A 83 -2.26 0.39 -4.79
N ILE A 84 -1.32 1.18 -4.28
CA ILE A 84 -0.25 0.68 -3.44
C ILE A 84 -0.58 1.10 -2.01
N ILE A 85 -0.66 0.13 -1.11
CA ILE A 85 -0.84 0.37 0.32
C ILE A 85 0.43 0.05 1.07
N GLN A 86 0.70 0.77 2.15
CA GLN A 86 1.86 0.57 3.02
C GLN A 86 1.49 0.65 4.49
N LYS A 87 2.19 -0.10 5.33
CA LYS A 87 2.08 -0.03 6.79
C LYS A 87 3.49 0.03 7.38
N ASP A 88 3.67 0.88 8.39
CA ASP A 88 4.92 0.99 9.14
C ASP A 88 5.01 -0.10 10.22
#